data_AF-A0A382UEC9-F1
#
_entry.id   AF-A0A382UEC9-F1
#
_cell.length_a   1.000
_cell.length_b   1.000
_cell.length_c   1.000
_cell.angle_alpha   90.00
_cell.angle_beta   90.00
_cell.angle_gamma   90.00
#
_symmetry.space_group_name_H-M   'P 1'
#
loop_
_entity.id
_entity.type
_entity.pdbx_description
1 polymer ?
#
loop_
_entity_poly.entity_id
_entity_poly.type
_entity_poly.pdbx_seq_one_letter_code
_entity_poly.pdbx_strand_id
1 'polypeptide(L)'
;VDTPNSPVNLLSLVNILTLRYDPIQKPSLPKYTSKNFGSSTEIPSIEKIEKLIFENISTKIPNDIDSISIALSGGVDSTLVLATIRKIFPDITINAISIKFANSVDETIPAARIAEKFGARQTVIEVENYLKELPKAISIIKQPFWDTHWYYVSKKAQTLSKYLASGDGGDEIFGGYTFRYKKFLETT
;
A
#
# COMPACT_ATOMS: atom_id res chain seq x y z
N VAL A 1 11.80 27.35 16.48
CA VAL A 1 13.01 27.30 17.30
C VAL A 1 13.73 26.03 16.89
N ASP A 2 14.65 26.17 15.94
CA ASP A 2 15.48 25.05 15.48
C ASP A 2 16.36 24.61 16.65
N THR A 3 16.15 23.38 17.10
CA THR A 3 17.04 22.73 18.06
C THR A 3 18.44 22.63 17.46
N PRO A 4 19.52 22.85 18.25
CA PRO A 4 20.88 22.79 17.75
C PRO A 4 21.12 21.40 17.13
N ASN A 5 21.56 21.41 15.86
CA ASN A 5 21.85 20.21 15.07
C ASN A 5 22.62 19.21 15.92
N SER A 6 21.93 18.16 16.38
CA SER A 6 22.60 16.97 16.89
C SER A 6 23.57 16.48 15.81
N PRO A 7 24.77 16.02 16.16
CA PRO A 7 25.73 15.57 15.17
C PRO A 7 25.08 14.52 14.27
N VAL A 8 24.96 14.85 12.99
CA VAL A 8 24.33 13.97 11.99
C VAL A 8 25.18 12.72 11.91
N ASN A 9 24.59 11.57 12.27
CA ASN A 9 25.29 10.30 12.20
C ASN A 9 25.65 10.01 10.73
N LEU A 10 26.94 9.85 10.44
CA LEU A 10 27.43 9.69 9.07
C LEU A 10 26.85 8.45 8.37
N LEU A 11 26.65 7.35 9.11
CA LEU A 11 26.04 6.13 8.55
C LEU A 11 24.56 6.37 8.20
N SER A 12 23.83 7.06 9.08
CA SER A 12 22.45 7.49 8.81
C SER A 12 22.39 8.37 7.56
N LEU A 13 23.30 9.33 7.42
CA LEU A 13 23.38 10.20 6.24
C LEU A 13 23.64 9.40 4.96
N VAL A 14 24.59 8.46 4.97
CA VAL A 14 24.89 7.60 3.81
C VAL A 14 23.68 6.75 3.43
N ASN A 15 23.01 6.12 4.40
CA ASN A 15 21.81 5.34 4.14
C ASN A 15 20.71 6.22 3.54
N ILE A 16 20.55 7.44 4.06
CA ILE A 16 19.56 8.38 3.56
C ILE A 16 19.82 8.80 2.11
N LEU A 17 21.05 9.22 1.82
CA LEU A 17 21.44 9.68 0.48
C LEU A 17 21.44 8.55 -0.56
N THR A 18 21.56 7.30 -0.12
CA THR A 18 21.50 6.12 -0.98
C THR A 18 20.13 5.43 -1.01
N LEU A 19 19.10 6.04 -0.40
CA LEU A 19 17.73 5.52 -0.31
C LEU A 19 17.67 4.10 0.32
N ARG A 20 18.53 3.84 1.30
CA ARG A 20 18.62 2.56 2.02
C ARG A 20 17.97 2.65 3.40
N TYR A 21 17.54 1.49 3.90
CA TYR A 21 17.09 1.34 5.28
C TYR A 21 18.20 1.76 6.24
N ASP A 22 17.89 2.65 7.19
CA ASP A 22 18.80 3.08 8.24
C ASP A 22 18.63 2.20 9.50
N PRO A 23 19.56 1.27 9.81
CA PRO A 23 19.43 0.38 10.95
C PRO A 23 19.57 1.10 12.30
N ILE A 24 20.04 2.35 12.32
CA ILE A 24 20.16 3.15 13.53
C ILE A 24 18.81 3.78 13.92
N GLN A 25 17.89 3.90 12.96
CA GLN A 25 16.57 4.44 13.23
C GLN A 25 15.79 3.51 14.16
N LYS A 26 15.29 4.07 15.27
CA LYS A 26 14.42 3.34 16.18
C LYS A 26 13.00 3.33 15.60
N PRO A 27 12.42 2.16 15.30
CA PRO A 27 11.04 2.09 14.84
C PRO A 27 10.09 2.57 15.95
N SER A 28 9.00 3.22 15.56
CA SER A 28 7.90 3.58 16.48
C SER A 28 7.06 2.36 16.90
N LEU A 29 7.13 1.28 16.12
CA LEU A 29 6.43 0.04 16.37
C LEU A 29 7.29 -0.94 17.19
N PRO A 30 6.68 -1.74 18.08
CA PRO A 30 7.39 -2.77 18.82
C PRO A 30 7.98 -3.80 17.85
N LYS A 31 9.22 -4.21 18.11
CA LYS A 31 9.86 -5.26 17.33
C LYS A 31 9.24 -6.61 17.68
N TYR A 32 8.59 -7.24 16.70
CA TYR A 32 8.17 -8.63 16.84
C TYR A 32 9.34 -9.59 16.63
N THR A 33 9.32 -10.67 17.39
CA THR A 33 10.28 -11.79 17.36
C THR A 33 9.51 -13.09 17.22
N SER A 34 10.20 -14.22 17.00
CA SER A 34 9.57 -15.54 16.93
C SER A 34 8.68 -15.85 18.15
N LYS A 35 9.00 -15.30 19.33
CA LYS A 35 8.20 -15.45 20.57
C LYS A 35 6.82 -14.79 20.50
N ASN A 36 6.63 -13.83 19.60
CA ASN A 36 5.35 -13.14 19.39
C ASN A 36 4.41 -13.92 18.46
N PHE A 37 4.91 -14.97 17.82
CA PHE A 37 4.13 -15.81 16.92
C PHE A 37 3.91 -17.17 17.60
N GLY A 38 2.65 -17.56 17.75
CA GLY A 38 2.29 -18.90 18.19
C GLY A 38 2.23 -19.86 17.00
N SER A 39 2.60 -21.12 17.20
CA SER A 39 2.27 -22.18 16.25
C SER A 39 0.80 -22.55 16.43
N SER A 40 -0.05 -22.17 15.48
CA SER A 40 -1.40 -22.71 15.38
C SER A 40 -1.39 -23.89 14.41
N THR A 41 -1.91 -25.04 14.84
CA THR A 41 -2.20 -26.17 13.95
C THR A 41 -3.54 -26.01 13.23
N GLU A 42 -4.39 -25.09 13.70
CA GLU A 42 -5.64 -24.76 13.03
C GLU A 42 -5.36 -23.88 11.81
N ILE A 43 -5.68 -24.43 10.64
CA ILE A 43 -5.73 -23.66 9.39
C ILE A 43 -7.02 -22.81 9.46
N PRO A 44 -6.93 -21.47 9.41
CA PRO A 44 -8.11 -20.63 9.41
C PRO A 44 -8.99 -20.94 8.19
N SER A 45 -10.29 -21.10 8.40
CA SER A 45 -11.23 -21.30 7.29
C SER A 45 -11.31 -20.06 6.41
N ILE A 46 -11.60 -20.25 5.12
CA ILE A 46 -11.71 -19.16 4.14
C ILE A 46 -12.81 -18.18 4.56
N GLU A 47 -13.93 -18.70 5.07
CA GLU A 47 -15.06 -17.91 5.54
C GLU A 47 -14.67 -17.02 6.73
N LYS A 48 -13.83 -17.53 7.63
CA LYS A 48 -13.33 -16.75 8.76
C LYS A 48 -12.43 -15.61 8.29
N ILE A 49 -11.56 -15.86 7.32
CA ILE A 49 -10.68 -14.82 6.74
C ILE A 49 -11.51 -13.75 6.03
N GLU A 50 -12.44 -14.16 5.16
CA GLU A 50 -13.32 -13.21 4.45
C GLU A 50 -14.12 -12.36 5.44
N LYS A 51 -14.70 -12.99 6.46
CA LYS A 51 -15.43 -12.28 7.52
C LYS A 51 -14.57 -11.25 8.23
N LEU A 52 -13.34 -11.60 8.62
CA LEU A 52 -12.44 -10.68 9.30
C LEU A 52 -12.04 -9.49 8.42
N ILE A 53 -11.80 -9.72 7.13
CA ILE A 53 -11.50 -8.64 6.17
C ILE A 53 -12.71 -7.71 6.03
N PHE A 54 -13.91 -8.29 5.89
CA PHE A 54 -15.16 -7.54 5.79
C PHE A 54 -15.42 -6.67 7.03
N GLU A 55 -15.28 -7.25 8.23
CA GLU A 55 -15.43 -6.54 9.50
C GLU A 55 -14.38 -5.44 9.68
N ASN A 56 -13.14 -5.68 9.26
CA ASN A 56 -12.08 -4.67 9.35
C ASN A 56 -12.34 -3.47 8.43
N ILE A 57 -12.79 -3.71 7.20
CA ILE A 57 -13.06 -2.64 6.23
C ILE A 57 -14.30 -1.84 6.65
N SER A 58 -15.39 -2.53 7.05
CA SER A 58 -16.63 -1.87 7.49
C SER A 58 -16.45 -1.00 8.74
N THR A 59 -15.52 -1.35 9.63
CA THR A 59 -15.27 -0.55 10.85
C THR A 59 -14.34 0.65 10.62
N LYS A 60 -13.47 0.60 9.60
CA LYS A 60 -12.52 1.68 9.30
C LYS A 60 -13.10 2.77 8.39
N ILE A 61 -14.10 2.43 7.57
CA ILE A 61 -14.74 3.36 6.65
C ILE A 61 -16.04 3.86 7.29
N PRO A 62 -16.23 5.19 7.47
CA PRO A 62 -17.49 5.71 7.98
C PRO A 62 -18.67 5.39 7.06
N ASN A 63 -19.86 5.18 7.63
CA ASN A 63 -21.04 4.79 6.86
C ASN A 63 -21.64 5.92 6.01
N ASP A 64 -21.28 7.17 6.29
CA ASP A 64 -21.85 8.39 5.71
C ASP A 64 -20.98 9.02 4.61
N ILE A 65 -20.14 8.23 3.94
CA ILE A 65 -19.28 8.74 2.87
C ILE A 65 -19.95 8.67 1.50
N ASP A 66 -19.85 9.75 0.72
CA ASP A 66 -20.35 9.77 -0.67
C ASP A 66 -19.35 9.15 -1.66
N SER A 67 -18.06 9.19 -1.33
CA SER A 67 -16.99 8.71 -2.20
C SER A 67 -15.74 8.24 -1.47
N ILE A 68 -15.04 7.30 -2.11
CA ILE A 68 -13.76 6.77 -1.67
C ILE A 68 -12.84 6.57 -2.88
N SER A 69 -11.54 6.72 -2.67
CA SER A 69 -10.52 6.37 -3.65
C SER A 69 -9.87 5.06 -3.24
N ILE A 70 -9.42 4.28 -4.22
CA ILE A 70 -8.65 3.06 -3.99
C ILE A 70 -7.46 3.03 -4.95
N ALA A 71 -6.29 2.69 -4.42
CA ALA A 71 -5.14 2.33 -5.25
C ALA A 71 -5.41 0.96 -5.89
N LEU A 72 -5.61 0.93 -7.21
CA LEU A 72 -5.99 -0.28 -7.95
C LEU A 72 -4.87 -0.70 -8.91
N SER A 73 -4.39 -1.92 -8.71
CA SER A 73 -3.46 -2.63 -9.59
C SER A 73 -4.19 -3.78 -10.31
N GLY A 74 -3.46 -4.55 -11.11
CA GLY A 74 -3.97 -5.82 -11.66
C GLY A 74 -3.99 -6.98 -10.65
N GLY A 75 -3.54 -6.76 -9.42
CA GLY A 75 -3.33 -7.78 -8.40
C GLY A 75 -4.58 -8.19 -7.62
N VAL A 76 -4.47 -9.32 -6.91
CA VAL A 76 -5.57 -9.89 -6.12
C VAL A 76 -5.90 -9.03 -4.88
N ASP A 77 -4.92 -8.42 -4.23
CA ASP A 77 -5.12 -7.72 -2.96
C ASP A 77 -5.97 -6.46 -3.14
N SER A 78 -5.60 -5.60 -4.09
CA SER A 78 -6.38 -4.39 -4.39
C SER A 78 -7.76 -4.73 -4.95
N THR A 79 -7.87 -5.81 -5.72
CA THR A 79 -9.16 -6.33 -6.20
C THR A 79 -10.06 -6.80 -5.06
N LEU A 80 -9.51 -7.52 -4.07
CA LEU A 80 -10.26 -7.99 -2.91
C LEU A 80 -10.78 -6.81 -2.08
N VAL A 81 -9.95 -5.79 -1.86
CA VAL A 81 -10.36 -4.57 -1.16
C VAL A 81 -11.44 -3.83 -1.93
N LEU A 82 -11.30 -3.66 -3.26
CA LEU A 82 -12.32 -3.04 -4.10
C LEU A 82 -13.66 -3.78 -4.03
N ALA A 83 -13.62 -5.11 -4.21
CA ALA A 83 -14.81 -5.96 -4.18
C ALA A 83 -15.52 -5.87 -2.83
N THR A 84 -14.75 -5.87 -1.74
CA THR A 84 -15.28 -5.77 -0.38
C THR A 84 -15.91 -4.41 -0.12
N ILE A 85 -15.25 -3.32 -0.52
CA ILE A 85 -15.80 -1.95 -0.39
C ILE A 85 -17.10 -1.83 -1.16
N ARG A 86 -17.17 -2.30 -2.42
CA ARG A 86 -18.42 -2.27 -3.21
C ARG A 86 -19.52 -3.11 -2.58
N LYS A 87 -19.19 -4.27 -2.00
CA LYS A 87 -20.17 -5.14 -1.31
C LYS A 87 -20.75 -4.48 -0.06
N ILE A 88 -19.93 -3.75 0.71
CA ILE A 88 -20.36 -3.04 1.91
C ILE A 88 -21.14 -1.77 1.54
N PHE A 89 -20.67 -1.03 0.54
CA PHE A 89 -21.18 0.27 0.14
C PHE A 89 -21.59 0.24 -1.34
N PRO A 90 -22.78 -0.31 -1.67
CA PRO A 90 -23.19 -0.50 -3.06
C PRO A 90 -23.36 0.81 -3.83
N ASP A 91 -23.79 1.88 -3.15
CA ASP A 91 -24.21 3.13 -3.78
C ASP A 91 -23.14 4.23 -3.82
N ILE A 92 -21.99 4.02 -3.16
CA ILE A 92 -20.95 5.06 -3.11
C ILE A 92 -20.17 5.16 -4.43
N THR A 93 -19.61 6.35 -4.67
CA THR A 93 -18.67 6.53 -5.78
C THR A 93 -17.29 6.00 -5.39
N ILE A 94 -16.83 4.96 -6.09
CA ILE A 94 -15.48 4.43 -5.93
C ILE A 94 -14.59 4.95 -7.07
N ASN A 95 -13.53 5.66 -6.72
CA ASN A 95 -12.52 6.14 -7.66
C ASN A 95 -11.30 5.20 -7.63
N ALA A 96 -11.10 4.41 -8.68
CA ALA A 96 -9.95 3.53 -8.80
C ALA A 96 -8.77 4.27 -9.43
N ILE A 97 -7.65 4.36 -8.72
CA ILE A 97 -6.46 5.07 -9.18
C ILE A 97 -5.40 4.04 -9.52
N SER A 98 -4.99 4.00 -10.79
CA SER A 98 -3.91 3.15 -11.28
C SER A 98 -2.73 4.00 -11.71
N ILE A 99 -1.50 3.47 -11.59
CA ILE A 99 -0.30 4.14 -12.07
C ILE A 99 0.24 3.38 -13.28
N LYS A 100 0.67 4.14 -14.29
CA LYS A 100 1.41 3.63 -15.43
C LYS A 100 2.79 4.28 -15.46
N PHE A 101 3.84 3.46 -15.35
CA PHE A 101 5.21 3.94 -15.47
C PHE A 101 5.68 3.85 -16.92
N ALA A 102 6.52 4.78 -17.34
CA ALA A 102 7.20 4.67 -18.62
C ALA A 102 8.06 3.39 -18.66
N ASN A 103 7.91 2.59 -19.72
CA ASN A 103 8.67 1.35 -19.96
C ASN A 103 8.45 0.24 -18.91
N SER A 104 7.31 0.22 -18.20
CA SER A 104 6.93 -0.92 -17.35
C SER A 104 5.88 -1.80 -18.01
N VAL A 105 5.64 -2.97 -17.41
CA VAL A 105 4.43 -3.77 -17.71
C VAL A 105 3.20 -2.90 -17.46
N ASP A 106 2.27 -2.91 -18.41
CA ASP A 106 1.04 -2.12 -18.33
C ASP A 106 -0.06 -2.90 -17.60
N GLU A 107 -0.16 -2.69 -16.28
CA GLU A 107 -1.23 -3.26 -15.46
C GLU A 107 -2.54 -2.46 -15.54
N THR A 108 -2.60 -1.36 -16.31
CA THR A 108 -3.80 -0.52 -16.34
C THR A 108 -4.97 -1.18 -17.05
N ILE A 109 -4.69 -2.06 -18.03
CA ILE A 109 -5.70 -2.82 -18.76
C ILE A 109 -6.44 -3.83 -17.85
N PRO A 110 -5.77 -4.73 -17.11
CA PRO A 110 -6.47 -5.60 -16.16
C PRO A 110 -7.17 -4.78 -15.06
N ALA A 111 -6.54 -3.72 -14.55
CA ALA A 111 -7.17 -2.84 -13.56
C ALA A 111 -8.45 -2.17 -14.11
N ALA A 112 -8.49 -1.81 -15.39
CA ALA A 112 -9.68 -1.25 -16.04
C ALA A 112 -10.85 -2.22 -16.03
N ARG A 113 -10.60 -3.48 -16.39
CA ARG A 113 -11.61 -4.55 -16.39
C ARG A 113 -12.13 -4.82 -14.97
N ILE A 114 -11.24 -4.79 -13.99
CA ILE A 114 -11.61 -4.93 -12.58
C ILE A 114 -12.48 -3.75 -12.14
N ALA A 115 -12.07 -2.52 -12.45
CA ALA A 115 -12.83 -1.32 -12.11
C ALA A 115 -14.23 -1.33 -12.74
N GLU A 116 -14.34 -1.67 -14.03
CA GLU A 116 -15.59 -1.81 -14.76
C GLU A 116 -16.52 -2.84 -14.09
N LYS A 117 -15.98 -4.02 -13.76
CA LYS A 117 -16.74 -5.10 -13.09
C LYS A 117 -17.37 -4.66 -11.77
N PHE A 118 -16.72 -3.77 -11.03
CA PHE A 118 -17.20 -3.26 -9.74
C PHE A 118 -17.77 -1.83 -9.82
N GLY A 119 -18.03 -1.31 -11.03
CA GLY A 119 -18.59 0.03 -11.24
C GLY A 119 -17.73 1.16 -10.68
N ALA A 120 -16.42 0.98 -10.59
CA ALA A 120 -15.48 2.00 -10.13
C ALA A 120 -15.01 2.88 -11.28
N ARG A 121 -14.84 4.18 -11.01
CA ARG A 121 -14.32 5.15 -11.99
C ARG A 121 -12.81 5.07 -12.00
N GLN A 122 -12.23 4.48 -13.04
CA GLN A 122 -10.79 4.39 -13.16
C GLN A 122 -10.17 5.73 -13.57
N THR A 123 -9.05 6.08 -12.95
CA THR A 123 -8.15 7.13 -13.40
C THR A 123 -6.73 6.58 -13.45
N VAL A 124 -6.09 6.71 -14.60
CA VAL A 124 -4.68 6.34 -14.78
C VAL A 124 -3.81 7.57 -14.60
N ILE A 125 -2.77 7.45 -13.78
CA ILE A 125 -1.72 8.45 -13.64
C ILE A 125 -0.50 7.95 -14.41
N GLU A 126 -0.14 8.68 -15.46
CA GLU A 126 1.09 8.40 -16.20
C GLU A 126 2.27 9.09 -15.53
N VAL A 127 3.29 8.32 -15.19
CA VAL A 127 4.51 8.79 -14.54
C VAL A 127 5.70 8.51 -15.44
N GLU A 128 6.12 9.54 -16.19
CA GLU A 128 7.30 9.47 -17.06
C GLU A 128 8.61 9.48 -16.27
N ASN A 129 8.74 10.44 -15.34
CA ASN A 129 9.90 10.57 -14.47
C ASN A 129 9.48 10.37 -13.02
N TYR A 130 9.74 9.15 -12.52
CA TYR A 130 9.43 8.75 -11.15
C TYR A 130 10.02 9.69 -10.09
N LEU A 131 11.24 10.19 -10.33
CA LEU A 131 11.98 11.01 -9.38
C LEU A 131 11.58 12.48 -9.37
N LYS A 132 10.74 12.93 -10.31
CA LYS A 132 10.37 14.34 -10.48
C LYS A 132 9.77 14.95 -9.21
N GLU A 133 8.90 14.22 -8.51
CA GLU A 133 8.24 14.70 -7.30
C GLU A 133 8.96 14.25 -6.00
N LEU A 134 10.10 13.56 -6.10
CA LEU A 134 10.84 13.05 -4.94
C LEU A 134 11.15 14.13 -3.88
N PRO A 135 11.61 15.36 -4.23
CA PRO A 135 11.85 16.40 -3.23
C PRO A 135 10.58 16.78 -2.44
N LYS A 136 9.43 16.82 -3.11
CA LYS A 136 8.14 17.11 -2.45
C LYS A 136 7.71 15.95 -1.57
N ALA A 137 7.84 14.71 -2.04
CA ALA A 137 7.55 13.52 -1.24
C ALA A 137 8.40 13.50 0.04
N ILE A 138 9.71 13.73 -0.06
CA ILE A 138 10.62 13.82 1.09
C ILE A 138 10.20 14.96 2.03
N SER A 139 9.77 16.11 1.51
CA SER A 139 9.32 17.23 2.35
C SER A 139 8.11 16.89 3.23
N ILE A 140 7.27 15.93 2.81
CA ILE A 140 6.10 15.45 3.54
C ILE A 140 6.47 14.30 4.48
N ILE A 141 7.14 13.28 3.94
CA ILE A 141 7.50 12.04 4.64
C ILE A 141 8.61 12.28 5.68
N LYS A 142 9.35 13.38 5.53
CA LYS A 142 10.52 13.78 6.33
C LYS A 142 11.68 12.79 6.26
N GLN A 143 11.66 11.87 5.30
CA GLN A 143 12.65 10.83 5.10
C GLN A 143 12.80 10.53 3.61
N PRO A 144 13.98 10.04 3.18
CA PRO A 144 14.13 9.44 1.87
C PRO A 144 13.16 8.28 1.72
N PHE A 145 12.36 8.31 0.67
CA PHE A 145 11.36 7.29 0.41
C PHE A 145 11.50 6.82 -1.02
N TRP A 146 11.89 5.56 -1.18
CA TRP A 146 12.11 4.96 -2.50
C TRP A 146 10.79 4.70 -3.22
N ASP A 147 9.72 4.47 -2.47
CA ASP A 147 8.43 4.05 -3.02
C ASP A 147 7.50 5.23 -3.37
N THR A 148 8.01 6.15 -4.19
CA THR A 148 7.32 7.41 -4.52
C THR A 148 5.96 7.27 -5.20
N HIS A 149 5.57 6.09 -5.67
CA HIS A 149 4.26 5.86 -6.30
C HIS A 149 3.10 6.30 -5.39
N TRP A 150 3.21 6.07 -4.08
CA TRP A 150 2.22 6.50 -3.09
C TRP A 150 1.99 8.00 -3.06
N TYR A 151 3.00 8.80 -3.37
CA TYR A 151 2.85 10.25 -3.47
C TYR A 151 1.90 10.62 -4.62
N TYR A 152 2.06 10.00 -5.79
CA TYR A 152 1.20 10.25 -6.95
C TYR A 152 -0.24 9.79 -6.69
N VAL A 153 -0.42 8.58 -6.13
CA VAL A 153 -1.74 8.08 -5.74
C VAL A 153 -2.41 9.03 -4.75
N SER A 154 -1.73 9.37 -3.65
CA SER A 154 -2.30 10.21 -2.59
C SER A 154 -2.63 11.61 -3.09
N LYS A 155 -1.76 12.21 -3.90
CA LYS A 155 -1.98 13.52 -4.53
C LYS A 155 -3.22 13.51 -5.42
N LYS A 156 -3.44 12.44 -6.19
CA LYS A 156 -4.64 12.32 -7.02
C LYS A 156 -5.88 12.01 -6.18
N ALA A 157 -5.79 11.11 -5.22
CA ALA A 157 -6.87 10.74 -4.31
C ALA A 157 -7.42 11.96 -3.57
N GLN A 158 -6.55 12.86 -3.11
CA GLN A 158 -6.95 14.12 -2.45
C GLN A 158 -7.89 14.99 -3.30
N THR A 159 -7.81 14.89 -4.63
CA THR A 159 -8.71 15.63 -5.55
C THR A 159 -10.06 14.94 -5.77
N LEU A 160 -10.20 13.68 -5.35
CA LEU A 160 -11.34 12.81 -5.68
C LEU A 160 -12.16 12.42 -4.44
N SER A 161 -11.52 12.19 -3.29
CA SER A 161 -12.18 11.78 -2.06
C SER A 161 -11.33 12.07 -0.83
N LYS A 162 -11.99 12.07 0.33
CA LYS A 162 -11.32 12.21 1.64
C LYS A 162 -10.61 10.93 2.10
N TYR A 163 -11.09 9.77 1.64
CA TYR A 163 -10.60 8.45 2.04
C TYR A 163 -9.86 7.77 0.89
N LEU A 164 -8.76 7.09 1.21
CA LEU A 164 -7.97 6.29 0.30
C LEU A 164 -7.79 4.88 0.88
N ALA A 165 -8.19 3.86 0.12
CA ALA A 165 -7.97 2.46 0.42
C ALA A 165 -6.83 1.88 -0.42
N SER A 166 -6.23 0.78 0.05
CA SER A 166 -5.18 0.05 -0.66
C SER A 166 -5.21 -1.43 -0.29
N GLY A 167 -4.66 -2.27 -1.17
CA GLY A 167 -4.37 -3.68 -0.89
C GLY A 167 -2.97 -3.92 -0.31
N ASP A 168 -2.27 -2.87 0.14
CA ASP A 168 -0.92 -2.98 0.68
C ASP A 168 -0.90 -3.85 1.96
N GLY A 169 0.14 -4.66 2.14
CA GLY A 169 0.25 -5.60 3.26
C GLY A 169 -0.28 -7.02 3.00
N GLY A 170 -0.95 -7.26 1.85
CA GLY A 170 -1.50 -8.57 1.50
C GLY A 170 -0.42 -9.64 1.39
N ASP A 171 0.65 -9.33 0.65
CA ASP A 171 1.79 -10.22 0.46
C ASP A 171 2.50 -10.58 1.78
N GLU A 172 2.63 -9.62 2.72
CA GLU A 172 3.24 -9.84 4.03
C GLU A 172 2.42 -10.79 4.91
N ILE A 173 1.09 -10.67 4.86
CA ILE A 173 0.18 -11.47 5.68
C ILE A 173 0.03 -12.88 5.10
N PHE A 174 -0.09 -13.01 3.77
CA PHE A 174 -0.41 -14.27 3.09
C PHE A 174 0.80 -14.96 2.45
N GLY A 175 2.00 -14.37 2.56
CA GLY A 175 3.23 -14.95 2.01
C GLY A 175 3.29 -14.86 0.48
N GLY A 176 2.74 -13.80 -0.11
CA GLY A 176 2.62 -13.64 -1.56
C GLY A 176 3.94 -13.38 -2.31
N TYR A 177 5.01 -13.00 -1.59
CA TYR A 177 6.38 -12.95 -2.13
C TYR A 177 7.02 -14.33 -2.34
N THR A 178 6.36 -15.20 -3.12
CA THR A 178 6.76 -16.60 -3.36
C THR A 178 8.22 -16.74 -3.78
N PHE A 179 8.72 -15.87 -4.66
CA PHE A 179 10.12 -15.87 -5.10
C PHE A 179 11.13 -15.67 -3.94
N ARG A 180 10.75 -14.88 -2.94
CA ARG A 180 11.58 -14.58 -1.77
C ARG A 180 11.63 -15.77 -0.83
N TYR A 181 10.48 -16.39 -0.58
CA TYR A 181 10.36 -17.52 0.34
C TYR A 181 10.92 -18.82 -0.24
N LYS A 182 10.80 -19.02 -1.56
CA LYS A 182 11.34 -20.19 -2.26
C LYS A 182 12.81 -20.45 -1.93
N LYS A 183 13.64 -19.40 -1.92
CA LYS A 183 15.08 -19.51 -1.56
C LYS A 183 15.30 -20.09 -0.17
N PHE A 184 14.45 -19.73 0.80
CA PHE A 184 14.57 -20.24 2.18
C PHE A 184 14.05 -21.67 2.29
N LEU A 185 12.97 -21.99 1.58
CA LEU A 185 12.40 -23.35 1.56
C LEU A 185 13.33 -24.36 0.88
N GLU A 186 14.06 -23.97 -0.16
CA GLU A 186 15.05 -24.82 -0.84
C GLU A 186 16.33 -25.07 -0.02
N THR A 187 16.57 -24.29 1.04
CA THR A 187 17.74 -24.44 1.93
C THR A 187 17.45 -25.35 3.13
N THR A 188 16.22 -25.88 3.25
CA THR A 188 15.79 -26.76 4.35
C THR A 188 15.62 -28.18 3.86
#